data_AF-A0A2I0IZG3-F1
#
_entry.id   AF-A0A2I0IZG3-F1
#
_cell.length_a   1.000
_cell.length_b   1.000
_cell.length_c   1.000
_cell.angle_alpha   90.00
_cell.angle_beta   90.00
_cell.angle_gamma   90.00
#
_symmetry.space_group_name_H-M   'P 1'
#
loop_
_entity.id
_entity.type
_entity.pdbx_description
1 polymer ?
#
loop_
_entity_poly.entity_id
_entity_poly.type
_entity_poly.pdbx_seq_one_letter_code
_entity_poly.pdbx_strand_id
1 'polypeptide(L)'
;MEYEANGEGLREAIKNDDAAAVIKLLREGIDANYRDRQGMSLLHLAAVFNRTDIAFILMEGGASTDYRNAQGETPLDCAAATLQYKMRQKLEGCN
;
A
#
# COMPACT_ATOMS: atom_id res chain seq x y z
N MET A 1 15.20 -2.83 12.66
CA MET A 1 14.24 -3.82 13.20
C MET A 1 14.06 -4.87 12.14
N GLU A 2 13.94 -6.13 12.51
CA GLU A 2 13.56 -7.20 11.56
C GLU A 2 12.05 -7.34 11.64
N TYR A 3 11.34 -7.02 10.55
CA TYR A 3 9.89 -7.18 10.45
C TYR A 3 9.57 -8.65 10.23
N GLU A 4 8.42 -9.11 10.73
CA GLU A 4 7.97 -10.48 10.43
C GLU A 4 7.69 -10.64 8.94
N ALA A 5 8.09 -11.78 8.35
CA ALA A 5 7.79 -12.14 6.96
C ALA A 5 6.33 -12.58 6.80
N ASN A 6 5.40 -11.66 7.07
CA ASN A 6 3.96 -11.84 6.96
C ASN A 6 3.29 -10.49 6.61
N GLY A 7 1.97 -10.51 6.42
CA GLY A 7 1.22 -9.29 6.10
C GLY A 7 1.25 -8.21 7.18
N GLU A 8 1.37 -8.58 8.46
CA GLU A 8 1.47 -7.62 9.56
C GLU A 8 2.85 -6.97 9.64
N GLY A 9 3.94 -7.71 9.44
CA GLY A 9 5.27 -7.12 9.35
C GLY A 9 5.41 -6.15 8.17
N LEU A 10 4.78 -6.46 7.03
CA LEU A 10 4.68 -5.54 5.91
C LEU A 10 3.88 -4.28 6.27
N ARG A 11 2.82 -4.43 7.07
CA ARG A 11 2.02 -3.33 7.62
C ARG A 11 2.84 -2.40 8.50
N GLU A 12 3.65 -2.96 9.38
CA GLU A 12 4.52 -2.21 10.28
C GLU A 12 5.61 -1.46 9.51
N ALA A 13 6.21 -2.08 8.48
CA ALA A 13 7.17 -1.41 7.61
C ALA A 13 6.57 -0.16 6.94
N ILE A 14 5.34 -0.25 6.42
CA ILE A 14 4.63 0.88 5.81
C ILE A 14 4.41 2.03 6.80
N LYS A 15 3.97 1.71 8.02
CA LYS A 15 3.75 2.72 9.08
C LYS A 15 5.04 3.48 9.40
N ASN A 16 6.16 2.77 9.41
CA ASN A 16 7.49 3.32 9.71
C ASN A 16 8.19 3.97 8.49
N ASP A 17 7.54 4.02 7.32
CA ASP A 17 8.13 4.52 6.07
C ASP A 17 9.38 3.74 5.60
N ASP A 18 9.49 2.46 5.96
CA ASP A 18 10.63 1.64 5.56
C ASP A 18 10.38 0.99 4.20
N ALA A 19 10.60 1.76 3.14
CA ALA A 19 10.45 1.29 1.76
C ALA A 19 11.39 0.12 1.43
N ALA A 20 12.58 0.06 2.03
CA ALA A 20 13.53 -1.03 1.80
C ALA A 20 13.01 -2.36 2.38
N ALA A 21 12.44 -2.31 3.59
CA ALA A 21 11.77 -3.46 4.18
C ALA A 21 10.54 -3.90 3.38
N VAL A 22 9.72 -2.94 2.91
CA VAL A 22 8.56 -3.25 2.04
C VAL A 22 9.01 -4.01 0.80
N ILE A 23 10.03 -3.52 0.08
CA ILE A 23 10.57 -4.20 -1.11
C ILE A 23 11.08 -5.60 -0.77
N LYS A 24 11.83 -5.74 0.33
CA LYS A 24 12.36 -7.05 0.76
C LYS A 24 11.23 -8.05 1.02
N LEU A 25 10.23 -7.66 1.80
CA LEU A 25 9.09 -8.51 2.15
C LEU A 25 8.24 -8.88 0.92
N LEU A 26 8.00 -7.94 0.00
CA LEU A 26 7.33 -8.26 -1.26
C LEU A 26 8.12 -9.27 -2.11
N ARG A 27 9.45 -9.16 -2.13
CA ARG A 27 10.33 -10.13 -2.82
C ARG A 27 10.34 -11.51 -2.16
N GLU A 28 10.05 -11.59 -0.87
CA GLU A 28 9.86 -12.85 -0.14
C GLU A 28 8.52 -13.53 -0.47
N GLY A 29 7.69 -12.91 -1.32
CA GLY A 29 6.41 -13.45 -1.76
C GLY A 29 5.24 -13.11 -0.84
N ILE A 30 5.43 -12.14 0.07
CA ILE A 30 4.34 -11.64 0.90
C ILE A 30 3.32 -10.91 0.01
N ASP A 31 2.05 -11.23 0.22
CA ASP A 31 0.96 -10.69 -0.58
C ASP A 31 0.81 -9.16 -0.39
N ALA A 32 1.03 -8.42 -1.47
CA ALA A 32 0.82 -6.96 -1.55
C ALA A 32 -0.66 -6.56 -1.33
N ASN A 33 -1.58 -7.53 -1.40
CA ASN A 33 -3.01 -7.37 -1.20
C ASN A 33 -3.50 -7.74 0.21
N TYR A 34 -2.59 -7.95 1.16
CA TYR A 34 -2.96 -8.18 2.56
C TYR A 34 -3.92 -7.11 3.07
N ARG A 35 -4.94 -7.54 3.80
CA ARG A 35 -5.96 -6.68 4.43
C ARG A 35 -6.05 -6.98 5.92
N ASP A 36 -6.14 -5.93 6.72
CA ASP A 36 -6.37 -6.07 8.15
C ASP A 36 -7.85 -6.33 8.48
N ARG A 37 -8.18 -6.44 9.78
CA ARG A 37 -9.54 -6.70 10.26
C ARG A 37 -10.56 -5.62 9.93
N GLN A 38 -10.11 -4.41 9.57
CA GLN A 38 -10.96 -3.31 9.11
C GLN A 38 -11.08 -3.30 7.58
N GLY A 39 -10.55 -4.31 6.90
CA GLY A 39 -10.53 -4.40 5.45
C GLY A 39 -9.53 -3.45 4.79
N MET A 40 -8.69 -2.76 5.57
CA MET A 40 -7.65 -1.85 5.07
C MET A 40 -6.57 -2.67 4.39
N SER A 41 -6.39 -2.47 3.09
CA SER A 41 -5.23 -3.03 2.38
C SER A 41 -3.95 -2.27 2.72
N LEU A 42 -2.81 -2.88 2.40
CA LEU A 42 -1.50 -2.20 2.50
C LEU A 42 -1.49 -0.85 1.75
N LEU A 43 -2.18 -0.77 0.62
CA LEU A 43 -2.29 0.46 -0.15
C LEU A 43 -3.15 1.53 0.54
N HIS A 44 -4.20 1.14 1.28
CA HIS A 44 -4.94 2.11 2.12
C HIS A 44 -4.02 2.72 3.18
N LEU A 45 -3.15 1.92 3.78
CA LEU A 45 -2.24 2.41 4.81
C LEU A 45 -1.20 3.36 4.22
N ALA A 46 -0.60 3.00 3.08
CA ALA A 46 0.31 3.90 2.37
C ALA A 46 -0.39 5.23 2.00
N ALA A 47 -1.66 5.18 1.60
CA ALA A 47 -2.48 6.35 1.32
C ALA A 47 -2.72 7.23 2.56
N VAL A 48 -3.18 6.64 3.67
CA VAL A 48 -3.45 7.34 4.94
C VAL A 48 -2.19 7.97 5.52
N PHE A 49 -1.06 7.27 5.45
CA PHE A 49 0.23 7.78 5.94
C PHE A 49 0.97 8.66 4.90
N ASN A 50 0.37 8.93 3.74
CA ASN A 50 0.94 9.71 2.64
C ASN A 50 2.32 9.21 2.17
N ARG A 51 2.54 7.88 2.21
CA ARG A 51 3.79 7.23 1.80
C ARG A 51 3.79 7.02 0.28
N THR A 52 4.14 8.07 -0.45
CA THR A 52 4.06 8.07 -1.93
C THR A 52 4.92 6.95 -2.54
N ASP A 53 6.18 6.82 -2.11
CA ASP A 53 7.09 5.84 -2.69
C ASP A 53 6.64 4.41 -2.41
N ILE A 54 6.20 4.15 -1.18
CA ILE A 54 5.63 2.85 -0.77
C ILE A 54 4.34 2.53 -1.52
N ALA A 55 3.46 3.52 -1.73
CA ALA A 55 2.25 3.33 -2.51
C ALA A 55 2.58 2.88 -3.94
N PHE A 56 3.59 3.47 -4.56
CA PHE A 56 4.07 3.06 -5.88
C PHE A 56 4.71 1.68 -5.90
N ILE A 57 5.54 1.36 -4.91
CA ILE A 57 6.11 0.01 -4.75
C ILE A 57 5.00 -1.04 -4.65
N LEU A 58 3.95 -0.77 -3.87
CA LEU A 58 2.80 -1.67 -3.74
C LEU A 58 2.02 -1.79 -5.05
N MET A 59 1.76 -0.69 -5.76
CA MET A 59 1.10 -0.71 -7.07
C MET A 59 1.90 -1.52 -8.10
N GLU A 60 3.22 -1.35 -8.15
CA GLU A 60 4.13 -2.14 -9.00
C GLU A 60 4.18 -3.62 -8.57
N GLY A 61 3.99 -3.89 -7.28
CA GLY A 61 3.82 -5.23 -6.73
C GLY A 61 2.44 -5.87 -6.96
N GLY A 62 1.55 -5.22 -7.73
CA GLY A 62 0.22 -5.75 -8.05
C GLY A 62 -0.82 -5.54 -6.94
N ALA A 63 -0.62 -4.57 -6.06
CA ALA A 63 -1.63 -4.18 -5.09
C ALA A 63 -2.86 -3.58 -5.80
N SER A 64 -4.05 -4.09 -5.47
CA SER A 64 -5.31 -3.59 -6.00
C SER A 64 -5.64 -2.22 -5.43
N THR A 65 -6.03 -1.32 -6.34
CA THR A 65 -6.50 0.03 -6.02
C THR A 65 -8.01 0.11 -5.84
N ASP A 66 -8.73 -1.01 -6.05
CA ASP A 66 -10.19 -1.07 -6.03
C ASP A 66 -10.76 -1.65 -4.73
N TYR A 67 -9.91 -2.18 -3.85
CA TYR A 67 -10.39 -2.71 -2.58
C TYR A 67 -11.04 -1.65 -1.73
N ARG A 68 -12.14 -2.02 -1.07
CA ARG A 68 -12.83 -1.15 -0.13
C ARG A 68 -12.57 -1.56 1.30
N ASN A 69 -12.24 -0.59 2.16
CA ASN A 69 -12.18 -0.80 3.60
C ASN A 69 -13.60 -0.99 4.20
N ALA A 70 -13.71 -1.15 5.52
CA ALA A 70 -14.99 -1.28 6.22
C ALA A 70 -15.89 -0.04 6.11
N GLN A 71 -15.34 1.12 5.73
CA GLN A 71 -16.09 2.36 5.47
C GLN A 71 -16.56 2.45 4.01
N GLY A 72 -16.17 1.50 3.15
CA GLY A 72 -16.50 1.52 1.72
C GLY A 72 -15.55 2.37 0.87
N GLU A 73 -14.47 2.88 1.45
CA GLU A 73 -13.48 3.75 0.81
C GLU A 73 -12.40 2.92 0.12
N THR A 74 -11.93 3.38 -1.04
CA THR A 74 -10.76 2.81 -1.73
C THR A 74 -9.45 3.43 -1.21
N PRO A 75 -8.27 2.84 -1.51
CA PRO A 75 -6.99 3.49 -1.22
C PRO A 75 -6.89 4.91 -1.77
N LEU A 76 -7.47 5.17 -2.95
CA LEU A 76 -7.50 6.51 -3.55
C LEU A 76 -8.41 7.47 -2.79
N ASP A 77 -9.47 7.00 -2.15
CA ASP A 77 -10.37 7.83 -1.34
C ASP A 77 -9.71 8.22 -0.01
N CYS A 78 -8.89 7.32 0.57
CA CYS A 78 -8.14 7.61 1.79
C CYS A 78 -6.86 8.45 1.56
N ALA A 79 -6.44 8.65 0.31
CA ALA A 79 -5.20 9.36 -0.01
C ALA A 79 -5.37 10.89 0.08
N ALA A 80 -4.32 11.59 0.50
CA ALA A 80 -4.25 13.04 0.35
C ALA A 80 -4.34 13.44 -1.13
N ALA A 81 -4.91 14.61 -1.44
CA ALA A 81 -5.15 15.06 -2.82
C ALA A 81 -3.92 14.95 -3.74
N THR A 82 -2.73 15.29 -3.25
CA THR A 82 -1.47 15.17 -4.01
C THR A 82 -1.10 13.72 -4.31
N LEU A 83 -1.26 12.81 -3.36
CA LEU A 83 -0.97 11.39 -3.55
C LEU A 83 -2.03 10.75 -4.45
N GLN A 84 -3.30 11.09 -4.26
CA GLN A 84 -4.38 10.63 -5.12
C GLN A 84 -4.12 10.98 -6.58
N TYR A 85 -3.73 12.23 -6.88
CA TYR A 85 -3.36 12.66 -8.23
C TYR A 85 -2.20 11.82 -8.79
N LYS A 86 -1.15 11.63 -8.00
CA LYS A 86 0.03 10.82 -8.37
C LYS A 86 -0.33 9.35 -8.67
N MET A 87 -1.19 8.74 -7.84
CA MET A 87 -1.66 7.37 -8.03
C MET A 87 -2.52 7.24 -9.30
N ARG A 88 -3.40 8.21 -9.58
CA ARG A 88 -4.19 8.23 -10.82
C ARG A 88 -3.31 8.33 -12.06
N GLN A 89 -2.35 9.26 -12.06
CA GLN A 89 -1.39 9.40 -13.16
C GLN A 89 -0.59 8.11 -13.40
N LYS A 90 -0.19 7.41 -12.34
CA LYS A 90 0.51 6.13 -12.44
C LYS A 90 -0.37 5.03 -13.06
N LEU A 91 -1.67 5.02 -12.76
CA LEU A 91 -2.64 4.10 -13.36
C LEU A 91 -2.91 4.42 -14.84
N GLU A 92 -3.00 5.71 -15.20
CA GLU A 92 -3.26 6.18 -16.56
C GLU A 92 -2.05 6.04 -17.49
N GLY A 93 -0.83 6.05 -16.96
CA GLY A 93 0.42 5.96 -17.72
C GLY A 93 0.82 4.55 -18.19
N CYS A 94 0.00 3.52 -17.93
CA CYS A 94 0.25 2.13 -18.34
C CYS A 94 -0.46 1.71 -19.64
N ASN A 95 -0.97 2.66 -20.45
CA ASN A 95 -1.66 2.39 -21.72
C ASN A 95 -0.80 2.71 -22.95
#